data_AF-A0AAN6GIE8-F1
#
_entry.id   AF-A0AAN6GIE8-F1
#
_cell.length_a   1.000
_cell.length_b   1.000
_cell.length_c   1.000
_cell.angle_alpha   90.00
_cell.angle_beta   90.00
_cell.angle_gamma   90.00
#
_symmetry.space_group_name_H-M   'P 1'
#
loop_
_entity.id
_entity.type
_entity.pdbx_description
1 polymer ?
#
loop_
_entity_poly.entity_id
_entity_poly.type
_entity_poly.pdbx_seq_one_letter_code
_entity_poly.pdbx_strand_id
1 'polypeptide(L)'
;MTFECPLCFRSYSLRKTLAFHLHNKHPQQAEAILRQTDTHANSVDSPFHALIAEWRRLPNWHPQRQSGLQVLQHLLNARITLTPPLRTDIHDSFSLGPTLVHIYEDLRVGSDIGIISTSSGTVAPHLSQGHFHASLHAVETRDLMGMNPNQLCAVNMVLPSPNGLEACSPRHAPWRKEHGSPTQDQPEGSFAYCPKGHITDLHQDSIFEGRFVTVLFGRKLFLTWPTSSHNLQTYAEIHGHFSGFALPSLLPRLHGLQATLHTHGSVGYMPPGTIHAVLNLDSAATFAYDVIHEHMLPDIMRVSAWERRVAQELIRSGDHTDTVSSIQREHKAGMRLWKAFALASDKIEILTAVRDLLLLLRPSF
;
A
#
# COMPACT_ATOMS: atom_id res chain seq x y z
N MET A 1 7.31 9.73 -17.61
CA MET A 1 8.46 10.32 -18.32
C MET A 1 8.03 10.61 -19.75
N THR A 2 8.16 11.85 -20.22
CA THR A 2 8.02 12.20 -21.63
C THR A 2 9.38 12.10 -22.30
N PHE A 3 9.44 11.50 -23.48
CA PHE A 3 10.66 11.40 -24.29
C PHE A 3 10.65 12.54 -25.31
N GLU A 4 11.63 13.42 -25.27
CA GLU A 4 11.69 14.55 -26.19
C GLU A 4 12.71 14.30 -27.31
N CYS A 5 12.33 14.61 -28.55
CA CYS A 5 13.27 14.58 -29.67
C CYS A 5 14.22 15.79 -29.58
N PRO A 6 15.54 15.61 -29.42
CA PRO A 6 16.46 16.74 -29.22
C PRO A 6 16.65 17.62 -30.47
N LEU A 7 16.14 17.17 -31.62
CA LEU A 7 16.28 17.89 -32.89
C LEU A 7 15.05 18.77 -33.20
N CYS A 8 13.88 18.44 -32.67
CA CYS A 8 12.65 19.19 -32.94
C CYS A 8 11.77 19.43 -31.71
N PHE A 9 12.24 19.05 -30.52
CA PHE A 9 11.63 19.29 -29.21
C PHE A 9 10.20 18.73 -29.05
N ARG A 10 9.80 17.77 -29.90
CA ARG A 10 8.52 17.08 -29.76
C ARG A 10 8.60 16.04 -28.66
N SER A 11 7.62 16.07 -27.76
CA SER A 11 7.50 15.12 -26.65
C SER A 11 6.64 13.91 -27.03
N TYR A 12 7.04 12.74 -26.56
CA TYR A 12 6.40 11.45 -26.80
C TYR A 12 6.15 10.74 -25.47
N SER A 13 4.99 10.13 -25.31
CA SER A 13 4.66 9.34 -24.10
C SER A 13 5.38 7.99 -24.06
N LEU A 14 5.79 7.46 -25.21
CA LEU A 14 6.44 6.16 -25.33
C LEU A 14 7.71 6.25 -26.17
N ARG A 15 8.75 5.53 -25.74
CA ARG A 15 10.04 5.45 -26.45
C ARG A 15 9.90 4.90 -27.87
N LYS A 16 9.02 3.90 -28.09
CA LYS A 16 8.75 3.36 -29.43
C LYS A 16 8.24 4.44 -30.39
N THR A 17 7.45 5.38 -29.87
CA THR A 17 6.91 6.50 -30.65
C THR A 17 7.99 7.54 -30.94
N LEU A 18 8.90 7.80 -30.00
CA LEU A 18 10.10 8.60 -30.25
C LEU A 18 10.99 7.92 -31.31
N ALA A 19 11.24 6.61 -31.21
CA ALA A 19 12.07 5.88 -32.18
C ALA A 19 11.46 5.91 -33.59
N PHE A 20 10.15 5.66 -33.70
CA PHE A 20 9.43 5.80 -34.97
C PHE A 20 9.53 7.23 -35.52
N HIS A 21 9.38 8.23 -34.66
CA HIS A 21 9.56 9.63 -35.08
C HIS A 21 10.98 9.91 -35.58
N LEU A 22 12.01 9.49 -34.84
CA LEU A 22 13.42 9.69 -35.18
C LEU A 22 13.76 9.01 -36.51
N HIS A 23 13.34 7.76 -36.74
CA HIS A 23 13.57 7.08 -38.00
C HIS A 23 12.88 7.75 -39.20
N ASN A 24 11.71 8.36 -39.00
CA ASN A 24 10.97 9.00 -40.09
C ASN A 24 11.36 10.46 -40.36
N LYS A 25 11.75 11.21 -39.32
CA LYS A 25 11.99 12.66 -39.41
C LYS A 25 13.47 13.04 -39.30
N HIS A 26 14.29 12.18 -38.70
CA HIS A 26 15.71 12.40 -38.46
C HIS A 26 16.54 11.15 -38.77
N PRO A 27 16.40 10.53 -39.96
CA PRO A 27 16.94 9.19 -40.25
C PRO A 27 18.46 9.10 -40.09
N GLN A 28 19.20 10.18 -40.38
CA GLN A 28 20.66 10.20 -40.29
C GLN A 28 21.17 10.24 -38.84
N GLN A 29 20.37 10.76 -37.91
CA GLN A 29 20.74 10.91 -36.50
C GLN A 29 19.99 9.93 -35.59
N ALA A 30 19.02 9.19 -36.12
CA ALA A 30 18.14 8.30 -35.37
C ALA A 30 18.92 7.29 -34.54
N GLU A 31 19.86 6.56 -35.15
CA GLU A 31 20.67 5.58 -34.42
C GLU A 31 21.58 6.22 -33.38
N ALA A 32 22.21 7.36 -33.69
CA ALA A 32 23.10 8.04 -32.74
C ALA A 32 22.33 8.57 -31.52
N ILE A 33 21.16 9.17 -31.72
CA ILE A 33 20.28 9.67 -30.65
C ILE A 33 19.68 8.51 -29.86
N LEU A 34 19.25 7.44 -30.52
CA LEU A 34 18.74 6.25 -29.83
C LEU A 34 19.86 5.58 -29.00
N ARG A 35 21.09 5.52 -29.52
CA ARG A 35 22.27 5.03 -28.78
C ARG A 35 22.70 5.95 -27.66
N GLN A 36 22.67 7.28 -27.83
CA GLN A 36 22.98 8.25 -26.78
C GLN A 36 21.94 8.23 -25.66
N THR A 37 20.66 8.10 -26.02
CA THR A 37 19.59 7.85 -25.05
C THR A 37 19.69 6.47 -24.41
N ASP A 38 20.33 5.49 -25.06
CA ASP A 38 20.70 4.21 -24.43
C ASP A 38 21.92 4.33 -23.52
N THR A 39 22.97 5.07 -23.85
CA THR A 39 24.16 5.21 -22.99
C THR A 39 23.89 6.04 -21.74
N HIS A 40 22.97 7.01 -21.80
CA HIS A 40 22.45 7.71 -20.63
C HIS A 40 21.34 6.91 -19.89
N ALA A 41 20.71 5.91 -20.52
CA ALA A 41 19.71 5.07 -19.88
C ALA A 41 20.24 3.71 -19.37
N ASN A 42 21.45 3.30 -19.75
CA ASN A 42 22.06 2.02 -19.41
C ASN A 42 23.21 2.16 -18.37
N SER A 43 23.35 3.30 -17.68
CA SER A 43 24.45 3.51 -16.73
C SER A 43 24.04 4.14 -15.40
N VAL A 44 22.87 3.78 -14.88
CA VAL A 44 22.60 3.88 -13.44
C VAL A 44 21.99 2.56 -13.02
N ASP A 45 22.71 1.81 -12.17
CA ASP A 45 22.23 0.56 -11.57
C ASP A 45 20.85 0.77 -10.96
N SER A 46 19.81 0.37 -11.69
CA SER A 46 18.45 0.44 -11.17
C SER A 46 18.42 -0.38 -9.87
N PRO A 47 17.91 0.18 -8.75
CA PRO A 47 17.86 -0.54 -7.48
C PRO A 47 17.06 -1.85 -7.61
N PHE A 48 16.15 -1.93 -8.59
CA PHE A 48 15.38 -3.12 -8.90
C PHE A 48 16.23 -4.32 -9.36
N HIS A 49 17.43 -4.13 -9.92
CA HIS A 49 18.33 -5.27 -10.19
C HIS A 49 18.70 -6.03 -8.92
N ALA A 50 19.07 -5.30 -7.85
CA ALA A 50 19.39 -5.88 -6.56
C ALA A 50 18.14 -6.52 -5.91
N LEU A 51 16.99 -5.84 -5.98
CA LEU A 51 15.73 -6.37 -5.45
C LEU A 51 15.29 -7.67 -6.16
N ILE A 52 15.44 -7.74 -7.49
CA ILE A 52 15.15 -8.96 -8.26
C ILE A 52 16.11 -10.09 -7.85
N ALA A 53 17.41 -9.80 -7.76
CA ALA A 53 18.41 -10.78 -7.35
C ALA A 53 18.11 -11.33 -5.95
N GLU A 54 17.68 -10.47 -5.03
CA GLU A 54 17.24 -10.85 -3.69
C GLU A 54 15.96 -11.70 -3.72
N TRP A 55 14.92 -11.25 -4.42
CA TRP A 55 13.64 -11.97 -4.50
C TRP A 55 13.80 -13.36 -5.14
N ARG A 56 14.72 -13.52 -6.10
CA ARG A 56 15.05 -14.83 -6.70
C ARG A 56 15.57 -15.84 -5.68
N ARG A 57 16.13 -15.39 -4.55
CA ARG A 57 16.62 -16.25 -3.46
C ARG A 57 15.51 -16.85 -2.62
N LEU A 58 14.26 -16.40 -2.76
CA LEU A 58 13.11 -17.10 -2.20
C LEU A 58 13.07 -18.54 -2.72
N PRO A 59 12.70 -19.52 -1.88
CA PRO A 59 12.59 -20.90 -2.31
C PRO A 59 11.57 -21.10 -3.44
N ASN A 60 11.79 -22.10 -4.29
CA ASN A 60 10.88 -22.41 -5.41
C ASN A 60 9.46 -22.75 -4.96
N TRP A 61 9.29 -23.26 -3.74
CA TRP A 61 7.99 -23.57 -3.15
C TRP A 61 7.20 -22.34 -2.69
N HIS A 62 7.82 -21.16 -2.59
CA HIS A 62 7.17 -19.97 -2.05
C HIS A 62 6.05 -19.49 -2.99
N PRO A 63 4.79 -19.40 -2.53
CA PRO A 63 3.62 -19.25 -3.39
C PRO A 63 3.62 -17.95 -4.21
N GLN A 64 4.14 -16.86 -3.64
CA GLN A 64 4.17 -15.56 -4.29
C GLN A 64 5.49 -15.24 -5.01
N ARG A 65 6.42 -16.20 -5.12
CA ARG A 65 7.75 -15.95 -5.70
C ARG A 65 7.64 -15.42 -7.12
N GLN A 66 6.85 -16.09 -7.97
CA GLN A 66 6.71 -15.72 -9.37
C GLN A 66 6.00 -14.37 -9.54
N SER A 67 4.94 -14.12 -8.78
CA SER A 67 4.22 -12.85 -8.79
C SER A 67 5.13 -11.68 -8.43
N GLY A 68 5.94 -11.82 -7.37
CA GLY A 68 6.90 -10.77 -6.98
C GLY A 68 7.99 -10.55 -8.03
N LEU A 69 8.49 -11.60 -8.70
CA LEU A 69 9.43 -11.44 -9.82
C LEU A 69 8.80 -10.69 -11.00
N GLN A 70 7.54 -10.99 -11.34
CA GLN A 70 6.82 -10.29 -12.40
C GLN A 70 6.66 -8.80 -12.08
N VAL A 71 6.28 -8.48 -10.84
CA VAL A 71 6.15 -7.10 -10.37
C VAL A 71 7.49 -6.38 -10.45
N LEU A 72 8.55 -6.91 -9.82
CA LEU A 72 9.86 -6.26 -9.80
C LEU A 72 10.45 -6.10 -11.22
N GLN A 73 10.25 -7.09 -12.10
CA GLN A 73 10.66 -7.00 -13.50
C GLN A 73 9.87 -5.93 -14.26
N HIS A 74 8.57 -5.79 -13.99
CA HIS A 74 7.77 -4.70 -14.55
C HIS A 74 8.31 -3.34 -14.11
N LEU A 75 8.60 -3.15 -12.81
CA LEU A 75 9.15 -1.90 -12.27
C LEU A 75 10.50 -1.55 -12.91
N LEU A 76 11.38 -2.54 -13.06
CA LEU A 76 12.65 -2.40 -13.76
C LEU A 76 12.45 -1.98 -15.23
N ASN A 77 11.58 -2.68 -15.96
CA ASN A 77 11.32 -2.41 -17.39
C ASN A 77 10.63 -1.05 -17.63
N ALA A 78 9.74 -0.66 -16.72
CA ALA A 78 9.07 0.64 -16.72
C ALA A 78 10.00 1.78 -16.24
N ARG A 79 11.23 1.46 -15.81
CA ARG A 79 12.24 2.41 -15.31
C ARG A 79 11.70 3.28 -14.17
N ILE A 80 10.96 2.65 -13.26
CA ILE A 80 10.47 3.31 -12.05
C ILE A 80 11.68 3.69 -11.19
N THR A 81 11.63 4.88 -10.61
CA THR A 81 12.60 5.34 -9.60
C THR A 81 12.03 5.13 -8.21
N LEU A 82 12.89 4.86 -7.23
CA LEU A 82 12.45 4.82 -5.83
C LEU A 82 12.22 6.26 -5.33
N THR A 83 11.04 6.51 -4.80
CA THR A 83 10.72 7.70 -4.03
C THR A 83 11.29 7.51 -2.61
N PRO A 84 11.93 8.52 -2.01
CA PRO A 84 12.34 8.44 -0.60
C PRO A 84 11.10 8.39 0.32
N PRO A 85 11.20 7.72 1.48
CA PRO A 85 10.16 7.78 2.49
C PRO A 85 10.02 9.22 3.03
N LEU A 86 8.90 9.52 3.67
CA LEU A 86 8.65 10.85 4.25
C LEU A 86 9.71 11.19 5.30
N ARG A 87 10.09 10.20 6.12
CA ARG A 87 11.17 10.25 7.12
C ARG A 87 11.83 8.89 7.28
N THR A 88 12.92 8.86 8.04
CA THR A 88 13.75 7.66 8.26
C THR A 88 14.18 7.46 9.72
N ASP A 89 13.62 8.20 10.68
CA ASP A 89 13.93 8.06 12.10
C ASP A 89 12.77 7.41 12.86
N ILE A 90 13.04 6.28 13.52
CA ILE A 90 12.06 5.58 14.35
C ILE A 90 11.57 6.44 15.52
N HIS A 91 12.42 7.36 16.01
CA HIS A 91 12.11 8.25 17.12
C HIS A 91 11.10 9.34 16.78
N ASP A 92 10.80 9.51 15.49
CA ASP A 92 9.71 10.36 15.07
C ASP A 92 8.33 9.75 15.39
N SER A 93 8.25 8.43 15.51
CA SER A 93 7.01 7.69 15.81
C SER A 93 6.98 7.11 17.22
N PHE A 94 8.12 7.00 17.91
CA PHE A 94 8.21 6.38 19.23
C PHE A 94 9.19 7.13 20.14
N SER A 95 8.89 7.18 21.44
CA SER A 95 9.85 7.75 22.41
C SER A 95 11.07 6.86 22.59
N LEU A 96 10.84 5.55 22.63
CA LEU A 96 11.87 4.53 22.70
C LEU A 96 11.78 3.67 21.45
N GLY A 97 12.91 3.31 20.85
CA GLY A 97 12.92 2.48 19.65
C GLY A 97 12.32 1.09 19.94
N PRO A 98 11.26 0.67 19.22
CA PRO A 98 10.72 -0.67 19.38
C PRO A 98 11.74 -1.76 19.09
N THR A 99 11.57 -2.90 19.75
CA THR A 99 12.42 -4.10 19.58
C THR A 99 11.55 -5.32 19.26
N LEU A 100 12.17 -6.40 18.79
CA LEU A 100 11.45 -7.66 18.55
C LEU A 100 10.77 -8.21 19.82
N VAL A 101 11.32 -7.94 21.02
CA VAL A 101 10.71 -8.37 22.29
C VAL A 101 9.33 -7.74 22.46
N HIS A 102 9.21 -6.44 22.21
CA HIS A 102 7.93 -5.73 22.30
C HIS A 102 6.89 -6.31 21.33
N ILE A 103 7.33 -6.63 20.10
CA ILE A 103 6.48 -7.22 19.05
C ILE A 103 6.01 -8.62 19.45
N TYR A 104 6.90 -9.45 20.00
CA TYR A 104 6.52 -10.77 20.46
C TYR A 104 5.56 -10.73 21.64
N GLU A 105 5.71 -9.75 22.54
CA GLU A 105 4.78 -9.58 23.65
C GLU A 105 3.38 -9.23 23.16
N ASP A 106 3.25 -8.27 22.21
CA ASP A 106 1.96 -7.94 21.61
C ASP A 106 1.32 -9.14 20.89
N LEU A 107 2.13 -9.90 20.14
CA LEU A 107 1.66 -11.12 19.49
C LEU A 107 1.22 -12.20 20.49
N ARG A 108 1.83 -12.25 21.68
CA ARG A 108 1.52 -13.25 22.71
C ARG A 108 0.19 -12.95 23.40
N VAL A 109 -0.13 -11.68 23.61
CA VAL A 109 -1.33 -11.26 24.35
C VAL A 109 -2.54 -10.98 23.45
N GLY A 110 -2.32 -10.72 22.16
CA GLY A 110 -3.40 -10.41 21.21
C GLY A 110 -4.38 -11.57 21.04
N SER A 111 -5.65 -11.35 21.39
CA SER A 111 -6.72 -12.34 21.22
C SER A 111 -7.31 -12.36 19.80
N ASP A 112 -7.25 -11.23 19.09
CA ASP A 112 -7.90 -11.03 17.78
C ASP A 112 -6.89 -10.72 16.67
N ILE A 113 -5.82 -11.52 16.61
CA ILE A 113 -4.80 -11.37 15.56
C ILE A 113 -5.39 -11.84 14.22
N GLY A 114 -5.47 -10.94 13.25
CA GLY A 114 -5.84 -11.30 11.89
C GLY A 114 -4.72 -12.08 11.23
N ILE A 115 -4.92 -13.39 11.02
CA ILE A 115 -3.95 -14.22 10.30
C ILE A 115 -4.32 -14.25 8.83
N ILE A 116 -3.39 -13.81 7.97
CA ILE A 116 -3.58 -13.74 6.52
C ILE A 116 -2.76 -14.85 5.87
N SER A 117 -3.40 -15.66 5.02
CA SER A 117 -2.67 -16.63 4.20
C SER A 117 -1.84 -15.92 3.13
N THR A 118 -0.58 -16.33 3.00
CA THR A 118 0.35 -15.85 1.95
C THR A 118 -0.05 -16.38 0.57
N SER A 119 -0.75 -17.51 0.49
CA SER A 119 -1.15 -18.10 -0.79
C SER A 119 -2.42 -17.48 -1.37
N SER A 120 -3.32 -16.96 -0.53
CA SER A 120 -4.57 -16.33 -0.98
C SER A 120 -4.62 -14.82 -0.76
N GLY A 121 -3.79 -14.28 0.12
CA GLY A 121 -3.87 -12.87 0.54
C GLY A 121 -5.09 -12.54 1.41
N THR A 122 -5.82 -13.56 1.89
CA THR A 122 -7.07 -13.39 2.66
C THR A 122 -6.93 -13.90 4.09
N VAL A 123 -7.83 -13.44 4.97
CA VAL A 123 -7.93 -13.95 6.35
C VAL A 123 -8.16 -15.46 6.33
N ALA A 124 -7.39 -16.18 7.15
CA ALA A 124 -7.36 -17.64 7.19
C ALA A 124 -7.65 -18.14 8.62
N PRO A 125 -8.93 -18.28 9.02
CA PRO A 125 -9.32 -18.60 10.40
C PRO A 125 -8.84 -19.96 10.92
N HIS A 126 -8.46 -20.86 10.02
CA HIS A 126 -7.92 -22.19 10.34
C HIS A 126 -6.43 -22.16 10.69
N LEU A 127 -5.73 -21.07 10.38
CA LEU A 127 -4.33 -20.88 10.75
C LEU A 127 -4.24 -20.29 12.16
N SER A 128 -3.10 -20.52 12.81
CA SER A 128 -2.84 -20.11 14.20
C SER A 128 -1.53 -19.35 14.30
N GLN A 129 -1.29 -18.73 15.46
CA GLN A 129 -0.02 -18.04 15.72
C GLN A 129 1.19 -18.98 15.57
N GLY A 130 1.04 -20.27 15.87
CA GLY A 130 2.08 -21.28 15.63
C GLY A 130 2.44 -21.41 14.14
N HIS A 131 1.45 -21.33 13.24
CA HIS A 131 1.69 -21.31 11.80
C HIS A 131 2.43 -20.05 11.39
N PHE A 132 2.13 -18.90 11.99
CA PHE A 132 2.84 -17.65 11.72
C PHE A 132 4.32 -17.73 12.11
N HIS A 133 4.63 -18.18 13.33
CA HIS A 133 6.02 -18.35 13.76
C HIS A 133 6.79 -19.35 12.89
N ALA A 134 6.14 -20.46 12.53
CA ALA A 134 6.74 -21.43 11.62
C ALA A 134 6.90 -20.87 10.19
N SER A 135 6.04 -19.95 9.74
CA SER A 135 6.18 -19.25 8.46
C SER A 135 7.40 -18.35 8.43
N LEU A 136 7.61 -17.55 9.49
CA LEU A 136 8.81 -16.73 9.66
C LEU A 136 10.08 -17.60 9.60
N HIS A 137 10.10 -18.69 10.38
CA HIS A 137 11.24 -19.61 10.38
C HIS A 137 11.48 -20.24 9.00
N ALA A 138 10.41 -20.68 8.32
CA ALA A 138 10.52 -21.39 7.06
C ALA A 138 11.10 -20.54 5.93
N VAL A 139 10.71 -19.26 5.84
CA VAL A 139 11.24 -18.38 4.79
C VAL A 139 12.68 -17.96 5.05
N GLU A 140 13.07 -17.77 6.32
CA GLU A 140 14.44 -17.37 6.70
C GLU A 140 15.43 -18.52 6.53
N THR A 141 15.06 -19.72 6.98
CA THR A 141 15.89 -20.93 6.87
C THR A 141 15.80 -21.60 5.51
N ARG A 142 14.80 -21.23 4.69
CA ARG A 142 14.47 -21.84 3.39
C ARG A 142 14.05 -23.31 3.49
N ASP A 143 13.59 -23.73 4.66
CA ASP A 143 13.09 -25.08 4.94
C ASP A 143 11.68 -25.01 5.51
N LEU A 144 10.74 -25.69 4.86
CA LEU A 144 9.35 -25.75 5.33
C LEU A 144 9.20 -26.54 6.63
N MET A 145 10.19 -27.38 7.01
CA MET A 145 10.13 -28.24 8.19
C MET A 145 8.83 -29.07 8.28
N GLY A 146 8.35 -29.54 7.12
CA GLY A 146 7.09 -30.29 7.01
C GLY A 146 5.81 -29.44 6.91
N MET A 147 5.90 -28.11 6.93
CA MET A 147 4.77 -27.22 6.65
C MET A 147 4.36 -27.30 5.17
N ASN A 148 3.05 -27.25 4.89
CA ASN A 148 2.56 -27.05 3.53
C ASN A 148 2.74 -25.57 3.12
N PRO A 149 3.28 -25.24 1.92
CA PRO A 149 3.40 -23.86 1.46
C PRO A 149 2.11 -23.03 1.52
N ASN A 150 0.94 -23.65 1.44
CA ASN A 150 -0.35 -22.98 1.56
C ASN A 150 -0.70 -22.54 2.99
N GLN A 151 0.06 -23.01 3.99
CA GLN A 151 -0.08 -22.62 5.39
C GLN A 151 0.83 -21.45 5.77
N LEU A 152 1.68 -20.97 4.85
CA LEU A 152 2.48 -19.78 5.08
C LEU A 152 1.55 -18.60 5.33
N CYS A 153 1.79 -17.84 6.40
CA CYS A 153 0.94 -16.72 6.77
C CYS A 153 1.68 -15.52 7.33
N ALA A 154 0.97 -14.40 7.32
CA ALA A 154 1.32 -13.15 7.97
C ALA A 154 0.30 -12.84 9.06
N VAL A 155 0.61 -11.85 9.89
CA VAL A 155 -0.34 -11.30 10.86
C VAL A 155 -0.58 -9.83 10.59
N ASN A 156 -1.83 -9.39 10.73
CA ASN A 156 -2.24 -8.00 10.64
C ASN A 156 -3.12 -7.60 11.84
N MET A 157 -3.31 -6.29 12.00
CA MET A 157 -4.17 -5.69 13.02
C MET A 157 -3.81 -6.11 14.46
N VAL A 158 -2.52 -6.36 14.73
CA VAL A 158 -2.06 -6.67 16.08
C VAL A 158 -2.08 -5.38 16.88
N LEU A 159 -2.84 -5.38 17.97
CA LEU A 159 -2.94 -4.23 18.86
C LEU A 159 -1.71 -4.16 19.79
N PRO A 160 -1.13 -2.97 19.98
CA PRO A 160 -0.16 -2.72 21.04
C PRO A 160 -0.70 -3.10 22.42
N SER A 161 0.19 -3.54 23.30
CA SER A 161 -0.09 -3.85 24.69
C SER A 161 0.85 -3.09 25.63
N PRO A 162 0.52 -2.96 26.93
CA PRO A 162 1.33 -2.21 27.90
C PRO A 162 2.78 -2.68 28.01
N ASN A 163 3.05 -3.97 27.76
CA ASN A 163 4.39 -4.56 27.81
C ASN A 163 5.04 -4.68 26.42
N GLY A 164 4.30 -4.42 25.35
CA GLY A 164 4.81 -4.43 23.99
C GLY A 164 4.99 -3.02 23.43
N LEU A 165 4.39 -2.70 22.28
CA LEU A 165 4.64 -1.41 21.62
C LEU A 165 4.19 -0.19 22.44
N GLU A 166 3.22 -0.30 23.35
CA GLU A 166 2.84 0.84 24.21
C GLU A 166 3.96 1.23 25.18
N ALA A 167 4.77 0.27 25.63
CA ALA A 167 5.95 0.53 26.46
C ALA A 167 6.96 1.45 25.76
N CYS A 168 6.93 1.49 24.42
CA CYS A 168 7.78 2.36 23.61
C CYS A 168 7.26 3.81 23.53
N SER A 169 6.08 4.09 24.11
CA SER A 169 5.38 5.37 24.09
C SER A 169 5.25 5.94 22.67
N PRO A 170 4.35 5.37 21.84
CA PRO A 170 4.04 5.86 20.50
C PRO A 170 3.78 7.38 20.52
N ARG A 171 4.26 8.07 19.49
CA ARG A 171 4.16 9.52 19.36
C ARG A 171 3.38 9.88 18.12
N HIS A 172 2.57 10.91 18.24
CA HIS A 172 2.04 11.60 17.09
C HIS A 172 3.17 12.31 16.35
N ALA A 173 3.25 12.09 15.05
CA ALA A 173 4.28 12.70 14.23
C ALA A 173 4.31 14.24 14.42
N PRO A 174 5.49 14.86 14.57
CA PRO A 174 5.58 16.31 14.78
C PRO A 174 5.09 17.12 13.56
N TRP A 175 5.15 16.55 12.36
CA TRP A 175 4.64 17.14 11.11
C TRP A 175 3.17 16.82 10.83
N ARG A 176 2.44 16.28 11.80
CA ARG A 176 1.00 15.97 11.66
C ARG A 176 0.17 17.19 11.22
N LYS A 177 0.62 18.41 11.52
CA LYS A 177 -0.05 19.64 11.07
C LYS A 177 -0.20 19.73 9.54
N GLU A 178 0.68 19.09 8.78
CA GLU A 178 0.63 19.10 7.30
C GLU A 178 -0.29 18.01 6.73
N HIS A 179 -0.58 16.97 7.50
CA HIS A 179 -1.19 15.73 7.01
C HIS A 179 -2.46 15.27 7.76
N GLY A 180 -2.75 15.87 8.92
CA GLY A 180 -3.89 15.52 9.76
C GLY A 180 -3.54 15.33 11.22
N SER A 181 -4.53 15.54 12.07
CA SER A 181 -4.44 15.21 13.48
C SER A 181 -4.96 13.79 13.72
N PRO A 182 -4.37 13.05 14.65
CA PRO A 182 -4.95 11.81 15.15
C PRO A 182 -6.37 12.08 15.70
N THR A 183 -7.18 11.04 15.73
CA THR A 183 -8.54 11.09 16.30
C THR A 183 -8.54 11.16 17.82
N GLN A 184 -7.41 10.81 18.45
CA GLN A 184 -7.23 10.74 19.89
C GLN A 184 -5.90 11.36 20.35
N ASP A 185 -5.80 11.61 21.66
CA ASP A 185 -4.61 12.20 22.29
C ASP A 185 -3.38 11.29 22.23
N GLN A 186 -3.58 9.97 22.13
CA GLN A 186 -2.51 8.98 21.90
C GLN A 186 -2.69 8.34 20.51
N PRO A 187 -1.61 7.90 19.84
CA PRO A 187 -1.74 7.20 18.57
C PRO A 187 -2.25 5.79 18.84
N GLU A 188 -3.57 5.61 18.77
CA GLU A 188 -4.16 4.29 18.67
C GLU A 188 -3.86 3.75 17.27
N GLY A 189 -3.06 2.69 17.24
CA GLY A 189 -2.63 2.07 16.01
C GLY A 189 -2.59 0.57 16.14
N SER A 190 -2.28 -0.09 15.04
CA SER A 190 -2.02 -1.51 15.02
C SER A 190 -0.78 -1.78 14.20
N PHE A 191 -0.23 -2.99 14.29
CA PHE A 191 0.85 -3.40 13.42
C PHE A 191 0.54 -4.68 12.65
N ALA A 192 1.25 -4.82 11.54
CA ALA A 192 1.30 -6.04 10.76
C ALA A 192 2.75 -6.56 10.74
N TYR A 193 2.92 -7.88 10.88
CA TYR A 193 4.21 -8.55 10.75
C TYR A 193 4.07 -9.64 9.69
N CYS A 194 4.82 -9.50 8.59
CA CYS A 194 4.77 -10.45 7.49
C CYS A 194 6.16 -11.05 7.21
N PRO A 195 6.23 -12.35 6.86
CA PRO A 195 7.46 -13.02 6.48
C PRO A 195 8.06 -12.43 5.18
N LYS A 196 9.36 -12.65 4.99
CA LYS A 196 10.05 -12.40 3.72
C LYS A 196 9.31 -13.07 2.55
N GLY A 197 9.11 -12.32 1.47
CA GLY A 197 8.44 -12.80 0.26
C GLY A 197 6.93 -12.62 0.27
N HIS A 198 6.33 -12.22 1.40
CA HIS A 198 4.91 -11.91 1.48
C HIS A 198 4.58 -10.67 0.64
N ILE A 199 3.51 -10.76 -0.15
CA ILE A 199 2.92 -9.65 -0.90
C ILE A 199 1.52 -9.41 -0.33
N THR A 200 1.31 -8.22 0.22
CA THR A 200 -0.05 -7.71 0.44
C THR A 200 -0.50 -7.11 -0.89
N ASP A 201 -1.52 -7.72 -1.48
CA ASP A 201 -1.98 -7.39 -2.83
C ASP A 201 -2.64 -6.01 -2.92
N LEU A 202 -3.09 -5.61 -4.11
CA LEU A 202 -3.78 -4.33 -4.33
C LEU A 202 -5.02 -4.19 -3.45
N HIS A 203 -4.99 -3.21 -2.55
CA HIS A 203 -6.11 -2.86 -1.69
C HIS A 203 -6.18 -1.35 -1.40
N GLN A 204 -7.28 -0.95 -0.77
CA GLN A 204 -7.46 0.35 -0.12
C GLN A 204 -7.73 0.07 1.36
N ASP A 205 -7.21 0.93 2.24
CA ASP A 205 -7.39 0.79 3.68
C ASP A 205 -8.68 1.47 4.16
N SER A 206 -8.63 2.78 4.39
CA SER A 206 -9.78 3.62 4.73
C SER A 206 -9.93 4.69 3.66
N ILE A 207 -11.16 4.96 3.22
CA ILE A 207 -11.45 6.10 2.35
C ILE A 207 -11.77 7.39 3.12
N PHE A 208 -11.84 7.33 4.45
CA PHE A 208 -12.23 8.45 5.32
C PHE A 208 -11.08 9.05 6.12
N GLU A 209 -9.95 8.35 6.21
CA GLU A 209 -8.82 8.72 7.04
C GLU A 209 -7.53 8.62 6.21
N GLY A 210 -6.58 9.51 6.48
CA GLY A 210 -5.19 9.29 6.06
C GLY A 210 -4.50 8.35 7.04
N ARG A 211 -3.39 7.74 6.61
CA ARG A 211 -2.65 6.78 7.43
C ARG A 211 -1.17 7.09 7.43
N PHE A 212 -0.58 7.12 8.62
CA PHE A 212 0.87 7.05 8.76
C PHE A 212 1.29 5.60 8.95
N VAL A 213 2.36 5.20 8.26
CA VAL A 213 2.95 3.87 8.37
C VAL A 213 4.42 3.98 8.73
N THR A 214 4.86 3.24 9.75
CA THR A 214 6.23 3.24 10.24
C THR A 214 6.78 1.82 10.18
N VAL A 215 7.85 1.60 9.42
CA VAL A 215 8.54 0.30 9.42
C VAL A 215 9.36 0.14 10.69
N LEU A 216 8.95 -0.83 11.51
CA LEU A 216 9.56 -1.11 12.81
C LEU A 216 10.87 -1.87 12.68
N PHE A 217 10.99 -2.75 11.68
CA PHE A 217 12.23 -3.43 11.29
C PHE A 217 12.04 -4.11 9.92
N GLY A 218 13.15 -4.54 9.32
CA GLY A 218 13.17 -5.16 8.00
C GLY A 218 12.99 -4.13 6.88
N ARG A 219 12.71 -4.63 5.67
CA ARG A 219 12.51 -3.81 4.47
C ARG A 219 11.20 -4.16 3.78
N LYS A 220 10.46 -3.13 3.36
CA LYS A 220 9.23 -3.24 2.59
C LYS A 220 9.26 -2.30 1.39
N LEU A 221 8.83 -2.78 0.23
CA LEU A 221 8.60 -1.95 -0.95
C LEU A 221 7.11 -1.65 -1.04
N PHE A 222 6.74 -0.38 -0.83
CA PHE A 222 5.39 0.11 -1.00
C PHE A 222 5.20 0.58 -2.44
N LEU A 223 4.12 0.12 -3.07
CA LEU A 223 3.67 0.59 -4.38
C LEU A 223 2.35 1.31 -4.14
N THR A 224 2.31 2.61 -4.40
CA THR A 224 1.11 3.43 -4.17
C THR A 224 0.68 4.13 -5.46
N TRP A 225 -0.62 4.28 -5.63
CA TRP A 225 -1.21 5.00 -6.76
C TRP A 225 -2.19 6.05 -6.28
N PRO A 226 -2.22 7.23 -6.94
CA PRO A 226 -3.23 8.23 -6.65
C PRO A 226 -4.61 7.69 -7.03
N THR A 227 -5.64 8.14 -6.33
CA THR A 227 -7.04 7.77 -6.58
C THR A 227 -7.62 8.48 -7.80
N SER A 228 -6.87 8.63 -8.90
CA SER A 228 -7.41 9.21 -10.13
C SER A 228 -8.63 8.43 -10.64
N SER A 229 -9.54 9.07 -11.39
CA SER A 229 -10.72 8.41 -11.96
C SER A 229 -10.35 7.17 -12.78
N HIS A 230 -9.23 7.21 -13.51
CA HIS A 230 -8.71 6.07 -14.27
C HIS A 230 -8.29 4.90 -13.36
N ASN A 231 -7.54 5.18 -12.29
CA ASN A 231 -7.10 4.15 -11.35
C ASN A 231 -8.26 3.54 -10.57
N LEU A 232 -9.21 4.36 -10.13
CA LEU A 232 -10.43 3.88 -9.47
C LEU A 232 -11.27 2.99 -10.39
N GLN A 233 -11.42 3.36 -11.67
CA GLN A 233 -12.13 2.52 -12.63
C GLN A 233 -11.40 1.19 -12.88
N THR A 234 -10.07 1.21 -12.96
CA THR A 234 -9.26 -0.01 -13.12
C THR A 234 -9.33 -0.89 -11.88
N TYR A 235 -9.30 -0.29 -10.69
CA TYR A 235 -9.37 -1.00 -9.41
C TYR A 235 -10.77 -1.58 -9.13
N ALA A 236 -11.84 -0.96 -9.64
CA ALA A 236 -13.20 -1.47 -9.54
C ALA A 236 -13.38 -2.90 -10.12
N GLU A 237 -12.50 -3.32 -11.05
CA GLU A 237 -12.51 -4.67 -11.62
C GLU A 237 -12.21 -5.75 -10.58
N ILE A 238 -11.52 -5.41 -9.50
CA ILE A 238 -11.14 -6.34 -8.44
C ILE A 238 -11.80 -6.03 -7.09
N HIS A 239 -12.26 -4.79 -6.89
CA HIS A 239 -12.90 -4.34 -5.66
C HIS A 239 -14.25 -5.04 -5.45
N GLY A 240 -14.25 -6.08 -4.62
CA GLY A 240 -15.41 -6.90 -4.28
C GLY A 240 -15.67 -8.12 -5.16
N HIS A 241 -14.76 -8.46 -6.07
CA HIS A 241 -14.96 -9.56 -7.01
C HIS A 241 -13.77 -10.54 -7.12
N PHE A 242 -12.61 -10.21 -6.57
CA PHE A 242 -11.39 -10.91 -6.96
C PHE A 242 -10.94 -11.98 -5.95
N SER A 243 -10.87 -13.22 -6.43
CA SER A 243 -10.27 -14.36 -5.74
C SER A 243 -8.90 -14.68 -6.34
N GLY A 244 -7.89 -13.85 -6.07
CA GLY A 244 -6.51 -14.11 -6.52
C GLY A 244 -5.56 -12.94 -6.30
N PHE A 245 -4.36 -13.05 -6.89
CA PHE A 245 -3.38 -11.95 -6.92
C PHE A 245 -3.55 -11.06 -8.15
N ALA A 246 -4.06 -9.85 -7.94
CA ALA A 246 -4.38 -8.87 -8.97
C ALA A 246 -3.20 -7.97 -9.35
N LEU A 247 -2.25 -7.74 -8.43
CA LEU A 247 -1.16 -6.80 -8.66
C LEU A 247 -0.41 -7.04 -9.99
N PRO A 248 0.03 -8.25 -10.38
CA PRO A 248 0.76 -8.43 -11.63
C PRO A 248 -0.03 -8.04 -12.89
N SER A 249 -1.36 -8.21 -12.89
CA SER A 249 -2.22 -7.91 -14.05
C SER A 249 -2.66 -6.44 -14.09
N LEU A 250 -2.87 -5.80 -12.94
CA LEU A 250 -3.33 -4.41 -12.86
C LEU A 250 -2.18 -3.40 -12.85
N LEU A 251 -1.00 -3.76 -12.33
CA LEU A 251 0.20 -2.90 -12.30
C LEU A 251 0.49 -2.16 -13.62
N PRO A 252 0.50 -2.80 -14.82
CA PRO A 252 0.77 -2.10 -16.08
C PRO A 252 -0.32 -1.11 -16.52
N ARG A 253 -1.50 -1.14 -15.88
CA ARG A 253 -2.69 -0.37 -16.27
C ARG A 253 -2.95 0.82 -15.33
N LEU A 254 -2.41 0.78 -14.13
CA LEU A 254 -2.50 1.86 -13.16
C LEU A 254 -1.48 2.97 -13.47
N HIS A 255 -1.91 4.23 -13.31
CA HIS A 255 -1.10 5.40 -13.63
C HIS A 255 -0.59 6.12 -12.38
N GLY A 256 0.56 6.78 -12.50
CA GLY A 256 1.11 7.60 -11.41
C GLY A 256 1.69 6.81 -10.25
N LEU A 257 2.23 5.62 -10.52
CA LEU A 257 2.89 4.79 -9.50
C LEU A 257 4.00 5.55 -8.77
N GLN A 258 3.97 5.49 -7.45
CA GLN A 258 5.09 5.78 -6.57
C GLN A 258 5.58 4.48 -5.94
N ALA A 259 6.88 4.22 -6.06
CA ALA A 259 7.51 3.05 -5.43
C ALA A 259 8.46 3.54 -4.33
N THR A 260 8.16 3.23 -3.08
CA THR A 260 8.93 3.68 -1.92
C THR A 260 9.53 2.48 -1.20
N LEU A 261 10.87 2.46 -1.10
CA LEU A 261 11.56 1.45 -0.30
C LEU A 261 11.63 1.95 1.15
N HIS A 262 10.85 1.33 2.03
CA HIS A 262 10.89 1.59 3.46
C HIS A 262 11.83 0.60 4.15
N THR A 263 12.71 1.13 5.00
CA THR A 263 13.60 0.39 5.90
C THR A 263 13.23 0.70 7.35
N HIS A 264 13.91 0.09 8.33
CA HIS A 264 13.76 0.45 9.75
C HIS A 264 13.70 1.97 9.96
N GLY A 265 12.71 2.45 10.72
CA GLY A 265 12.48 3.87 11.01
C GLY A 265 11.84 4.66 9.87
N SER A 266 11.68 4.08 8.68
CA SER A 266 11.03 4.78 7.57
C SER A 266 9.56 5.03 7.85
N VAL A 267 9.14 6.28 7.66
CA VAL A 267 7.74 6.71 7.79
C VAL A 267 7.18 7.02 6.40
N GLY A 268 5.96 6.56 6.13
CA GLY A 268 5.17 6.91 4.96
C GLY A 268 3.85 7.55 5.37
N TYR A 269 3.28 8.34 4.47
CA TYR A 269 1.92 8.87 4.59
C TYR A 269 1.11 8.40 3.39
N MET A 270 -0.08 7.88 3.65
CA MET A 270 -1.05 7.48 2.64
C MET A 270 -2.31 8.32 2.82
N PRO A 271 -2.64 9.20 1.85
CA PRO A 271 -3.92 9.90 1.85
C PRO A 271 -5.12 8.94 1.83
N PRO A 272 -6.34 9.41 2.18
CA PRO A 272 -7.55 8.59 2.13
C PRO A 272 -7.77 7.92 0.77
N GLY A 273 -8.12 6.64 0.84
CA GLY A 273 -8.40 5.81 -0.32
C GLY A 273 -7.17 5.47 -1.16
N THR A 274 -5.94 5.72 -0.72
CA THR A 274 -4.74 5.34 -1.48
C THR A 274 -4.79 3.86 -1.89
N ILE A 275 -4.78 3.61 -3.19
CA ILE A 275 -4.64 2.25 -3.73
C ILE A 275 -3.18 1.87 -3.55
N HIS A 276 -2.91 0.73 -2.91
CA HIS A 276 -1.54 0.31 -2.68
C HIS A 276 -1.37 -1.20 -2.60
N ALA A 277 -0.12 -1.63 -2.75
CA ALA A 277 0.34 -2.99 -2.52
C ALA A 277 1.72 -2.95 -1.85
N VAL A 278 2.07 -4.00 -1.11
CA VAL A 278 3.30 -4.05 -0.31
C VAL A 278 4.04 -5.35 -0.53
N LEU A 279 5.32 -5.27 -0.85
CA LEU A 279 6.22 -6.42 -0.96
C LEU A 279 7.18 -6.44 0.22
N ASN A 280 7.19 -7.53 0.98
CA ASN A 280 8.13 -7.72 2.08
C ASN A 280 9.45 -8.32 1.55
N LEU A 281 10.49 -7.50 1.53
CA LEU A 281 11.82 -7.91 1.07
C LEU A 281 12.58 -8.71 2.13
N ASP A 282 12.24 -8.48 3.40
CA ASP A 282 12.65 -9.24 4.58
C ASP A 282 11.44 -9.56 5.44
N SER A 283 11.59 -10.40 6.45
CA SER A 283 10.61 -10.49 7.53
C SER A 283 10.54 -9.13 8.24
N ALA A 284 9.37 -8.49 8.20
CA ALA A 284 9.25 -7.07 8.50
C ALA A 284 7.92 -6.74 9.17
N ALA A 285 7.98 -5.85 10.18
CA ALA A 285 6.80 -5.30 10.83
C ALA A 285 6.59 -3.81 10.52
N THR A 286 5.32 -3.41 10.44
CA THR A 286 4.89 -2.04 10.23
C THR A 286 3.81 -1.67 11.22
N PHE A 287 4.02 -0.58 11.97
CA PHE A 287 2.98 0.06 12.78
C PHE A 287 2.26 1.11 11.94
N ALA A 288 0.96 1.24 12.11
CA ALA A 288 0.15 2.23 11.43
C ALA A 288 -0.88 2.85 12.37
N TYR A 289 -1.14 4.14 12.18
CA TYR A 289 -2.22 4.86 12.86
C TYR A 289 -2.87 5.86 11.90
N ASP A 290 -4.13 6.17 12.18
CA ASP A 290 -4.98 6.97 11.31
C ASP A 290 -5.05 8.44 11.74
N VAL A 291 -5.23 9.31 10.75
CA VAL A 291 -5.26 10.77 10.91
C VAL A 291 -6.37 11.41 10.07
N ILE A 292 -6.87 12.54 10.54
CA ILE A 292 -7.93 13.33 9.91
C ILE A 292 -7.47 14.75 9.68
N HIS A 293 -7.74 15.28 8.49
CA HIS A 293 -7.50 16.69 8.16
C HIS A 293 -8.60 17.24 7.26
N GLU A 294 -9.04 18.48 7.46
CA GLU A 294 -10.08 19.11 6.64
C GLU A 294 -9.80 19.09 5.12
N HIS A 295 -8.53 19.14 4.72
CA HIS A 295 -8.10 19.06 3.31
C HIS A 295 -8.37 17.71 2.65
N MET A 296 -8.71 16.67 3.43
CA MET A 296 -9.07 15.35 2.91
C MET A 296 -10.48 15.31 2.33
N LEU A 297 -11.39 16.18 2.80
CA LEU A 297 -12.81 16.14 2.45
C LEU A 297 -13.10 16.07 0.94
N PRO A 298 -12.42 16.86 0.07
CA PRO A 298 -12.66 16.77 -1.37
C PRO A 298 -12.37 15.38 -1.95
N ASP A 299 -11.29 14.73 -1.52
CA ASP A 299 -10.94 13.39 -1.98
C ASP A 299 -11.87 12.33 -1.39
N ILE A 300 -12.22 12.46 -0.11
CA ILE A 300 -13.21 11.59 0.55
C ILE A 300 -14.53 11.63 -0.21
N MET A 301 -15.09 12.83 -0.48
CA MET A 301 -16.35 12.96 -1.23
C MET A 301 -16.27 12.29 -2.61
N ARG A 302 -15.15 12.46 -3.32
CA ARG A 302 -14.96 11.90 -4.66
C ARG A 302 -14.81 10.38 -4.64
N VAL A 303 -14.04 9.83 -3.71
CA VAL A 303 -13.82 8.37 -3.57
C VAL A 303 -15.08 7.71 -3.02
N SER A 304 -15.75 8.29 -2.02
CA SER A 304 -17.06 7.83 -1.53
C SER A 304 -18.12 7.77 -2.64
N ALA A 305 -18.15 8.76 -3.53
CA ALA A 305 -19.07 8.75 -4.68
C ALA A 305 -18.77 7.62 -5.67
N TRP A 306 -17.48 7.28 -5.86
CA TRP A 306 -17.07 6.13 -6.67
C TRP A 306 -17.45 4.81 -6.00
N GLU A 307 -17.12 4.62 -4.72
CA GLU A 307 -17.38 3.38 -3.99
C GLU A 307 -18.89 3.10 -3.89
N ARG A 308 -19.70 4.15 -3.73
CA ARG A 308 -21.16 4.08 -3.86
C ARG A 308 -21.62 3.53 -5.22
N ARG A 309 -21.00 3.96 -6.33
CA ARG A 309 -21.35 3.43 -7.66
C ARG A 309 -20.98 1.96 -7.77
N VAL A 310 -19.79 1.58 -7.28
CA VAL A 310 -19.36 0.17 -7.26
C VAL A 310 -20.31 -0.69 -6.42
N ALA A 311 -20.71 -0.23 -5.24
CA ALA A 311 -21.70 -0.93 -4.41
C ALA A 311 -23.05 -1.11 -5.14
N GLN A 312 -23.51 -0.11 -5.90
CA GLN A 312 -24.74 -0.23 -6.69
C GLN A 312 -24.62 -1.23 -7.83
N GLU A 313 -23.45 -1.30 -8.46
CA GLU A 313 -23.16 -2.28 -9.50
C GLU A 313 -23.13 -3.69 -8.90
N LEU A 314 -22.45 -3.87 -7.77
CA LEU A 314 -22.42 -5.12 -7.00
C LEU A 314 -23.82 -5.62 -6.61
N ILE A 315 -24.68 -4.74 -6.11
CA ILE A 315 -26.07 -5.09 -5.77
C ILE A 315 -26.82 -5.60 -7.02
N ARG A 316 -26.60 -4.97 -8.18
CA ARG A 316 -27.25 -5.37 -9.44
C ARG A 316 -26.72 -6.68 -10.00
N SER A 317 -25.42 -6.93 -9.88
CA SER A 317 -24.77 -8.14 -10.41
C SER A 317 -24.80 -9.33 -9.45
N GLY A 318 -25.08 -9.09 -8.17
CA GLY A 318 -24.93 -10.05 -7.08
C GLY A 318 -23.62 -9.81 -6.33
N ASP A 319 -23.73 -9.43 -5.05
CA ASP A 319 -22.59 -9.32 -4.15
C ASP A 319 -22.23 -10.72 -3.61
N HIS A 320 -21.11 -11.25 -4.08
CA HIS A 320 -20.65 -12.59 -3.71
C HIS A 320 -19.61 -12.57 -2.59
N THR A 321 -19.25 -11.40 -2.05
CA THR A 321 -18.08 -11.24 -1.17
C THR A 321 -18.35 -10.42 0.10
N ASP A 322 -19.62 -10.08 0.39
CA ASP A 322 -20.02 -9.16 1.48
C ASP A 322 -19.42 -7.75 1.34
N THR A 323 -19.00 -7.38 0.12
CA THR A 323 -18.34 -6.10 -0.12
C THR A 323 -19.29 -4.93 0.09
N VAL A 324 -20.56 -5.06 -0.32
CA VAL A 324 -21.57 -4.01 -0.12
C VAL A 324 -21.76 -3.75 1.37
N SER A 325 -21.88 -4.79 2.18
CA SER A 325 -22.01 -4.63 3.63
C SER A 325 -20.75 -4.01 4.24
N SER A 326 -19.56 -4.39 3.76
CA SER A 326 -18.29 -3.80 4.20
C SER A 326 -18.24 -2.30 3.93
N ILE A 327 -18.55 -1.89 2.69
CA ILE A 327 -18.65 -0.48 2.27
C ILE A 327 -19.64 0.26 3.16
N GLN A 328 -20.83 -0.31 3.40
CA GLN A 328 -21.84 0.31 4.26
C GLN A 328 -21.36 0.50 5.72
N ARG A 329 -20.66 -0.50 6.28
CA ARG A 329 -20.09 -0.41 7.63
C ARG A 329 -19.02 0.67 7.70
N GLU A 330 -18.10 0.70 6.74
CA GLU A 330 -17.04 1.70 6.67
C GLU A 330 -17.61 3.12 6.49
N HIS A 331 -18.56 3.30 5.56
CA HIS A 331 -19.25 4.58 5.36
C HIS A 331 -19.92 5.06 6.63
N LYS A 332 -20.64 4.18 7.33
CA LYS A 332 -21.30 4.52 8.59
C LYS A 332 -20.29 4.93 9.68
N ALA A 333 -19.16 4.22 9.78
CA ALA A 333 -18.11 4.54 10.73
C ALA A 333 -17.44 5.88 10.40
N GLY A 334 -17.01 6.06 9.16
CA GLY A 334 -16.43 7.30 8.65
C GLY A 334 -17.35 8.50 8.82
N MET A 335 -18.67 8.34 8.62
CA MET A 335 -19.62 9.44 8.83
C MET A 335 -19.75 9.85 10.30
N ARG A 336 -19.69 8.90 11.24
CA ARG A 336 -19.71 9.25 12.67
C ARG A 336 -18.44 10.03 13.04
N LEU A 337 -17.32 9.56 12.52
CA LEU A 337 -16.01 10.16 12.74
C LEU A 337 -15.96 11.61 12.23
N TRP A 338 -16.33 11.84 10.97
CA TRP A 338 -16.33 13.16 10.37
C TRP A 338 -17.37 14.11 10.97
N LYS A 339 -18.51 13.59 11.44
CA LYS A 339 -19.48 14.39 12.20
C LYS A 339 -18.89 14.85 13.54
N ALA A 340 -18.20 13.97 14.27
CA ALA A 340 -17.55 14.33 15.53
C ALA A 340 -16.45 15.38 15.29
N PHE A 341 -15.62 15.18 14.26
CA PHE A 341 -14.58 16.13 13.86
C PHE A 341 -15.16 17.51 13.49
N ALA A 342 -16.22 17.56 12.68
CA ALA A 342 -16.85 18.81 12.29
C ALA A 342 -17.40 19.59 13.49
N LEU A 343 -18.07 18.89 14.42
CA LEU A 343 -18.60 19.48 15.65
C LEU A 343 -17.49 20.02 16.56
N ALA A 344 -16.33 19.35 16.60
CA ALA A 344 -15.18 19.81 17.39
C ALA A 344 -14.42 20.98 16.73
N SER A 345 -14.45 21.09 15.40
CA SER A 345 -13.70 22.11 14.66
C SER A 345 -14.30 23.53 14.73
N ASP A 346 -15.60 23.63 15.00
CA ASP A 346 -16.41 24.87 14.94
C ASP A 346 -16.29 25.67 13.62
N LYS A 347 -15.88 25.00 12.52
CA LYS A 347 -15.77 25.60 11.19
C LYS A 347 -17.00 25.31 10.34
N ILE A 348 -17.68 26.36 9.87
CA ILE A 348 -18.91 26.25 9.07
C ILE A 348 -18.65 25.53 7.73
N GLU A 349 -17.48 25.71 7.11
CA GLU A 349 -17.14 25.04 5.85
C GLU A 349 -17.08 23.52 6.03
N ILE A 350 -16.50 23.04 7.13
CA ILE A 350 -16.39 21.62 7.45
C ILE A 350 -17.78 21.04 7.72
N LEU A 351 -18.62 21.73 8.49
CA LEU A 351 -19.99 21.31 8.75
C LEU A 351 -20.80 21.20 7.44
N THR A 352 -20.61 22.14 6.51
CA THR A 352 -21.26 22.13 5.20
C THR A 352 -20.79 20.94 4.35
N ALA A 353 -19.48 20.72 4.26
CA ALA A 353 -18.91 19.60 3.51
C ALA A 353 -19.32 18.24 4.10
N VAL A 354 -19.35 18.09 5.43
CA VAL A 354 -19.82 16.86 6.09
C VAL A 354 -21.32 16.67 5.90
N ARG A 355 -22.12 17.74 5.89
CA ARG A 355 -23.54 17.66 5.50
C ARG A 355 -23.69 17.15 4.07
N ASP A 356 -22.90 17.66 3.13
CA ASP A 356 -22.97 17.26 1.73
C ASP A 356 -22.50 15.80 1.54
N LEU A 357 -21.48 15.37 2.29
CA LEU A 357 -21.06 13.97 2.39
C LEU A 357 -22.18 13.09 2.99
N LEU A 358 -22.87 13.55 4.04
CA LEU A 358 -24.04 12.86 4.59
C LEU A 358 -25.14 12.71 3.55
N LEU A 359 -25.41 13.75 2.74
CA LEU A 359 -26.39 13.70 1.65
C LEU A 359 -25.96 12.71 0.55
N LEU A 360 -24.68 12.69 0.21
CA LEU A 360 -24.09 11.75 -0.75
C LEU A 360 -24.19 10.30 -0.25
N LEU A 361 -24.06 10.07 1.04
CA LEU A 361 -24.08 8.73 1.65
C LEU A 361 -25.42 8.36 2.28
N ARG A 362 -26.45 9.19 2.09
CA ARG A 362 -27.82 8.84 2.54
C ARG A 362 -28.21 7.50 1.92
N PRO A 363 -28.91 6.63 2.67
CA PRO A 363 -29.25 5.30 2.21
C PRO A 363 -30.08 5.43 0.94
N SER A 364 -29.49 5.08 -0.19
CA SER A 364 -30.19 4.81 -1.44
C SER A 364 -29.88 3.37 -1.88
N PHE A 365 -29.49 2.53 -0.92
CA PHE A 365 -29.24 1.09 -1.04
C PHE A 365 -30.10 0.38 -0.01
#